data_AF-A0A959FNF6-F1
#
_entry.id   AF-A0A959FNF6-F1
#
_cell.length_a   1.000
_cell.length_b   1.000
_cell.length_c   1.000
_cell.angle_alpha   90.00
_cell.angle_beta   90.00
_cell.angle_gamma   90.00
#
_symmetry.space_group_name_H-M   'P 1'
#
loop_
_entity.id
_entity.type
_entity.pdbx_description
1 polymer ?
#
loop_
_entity_poly.entity_id
_entity_poly.type
_entity_poly.pdbx_seq_one_letter_code
_entity_poly.pdbx_strand_id
1 'polypeptide(L)'
;MRAMIPHHSIAVMTSERAQIRDPRVRKLADEIIGAQRREIAEMRYLIADVSAGNVVERIYEDPPAKVGTVGDALSNTLISTLDPSPMLRSEANQILETGPRCTFNRSPETDPILWAAQGGNAGAMKLNGVLLSLEASGETDSGGFAFKARGTSITVNPLNDEADWRSDAELVFSLDKGLKVGYRGFWSCET
;
A
#
# COMPACT_ATOMS: atom_id res chain seq x y z
N MET A 1 -10.32 9.76 13.61
CA MET A 1 -9.52 9.61 12.38
C MET A 1 -9.16 10.92 11.71
N ARG A 2 -10.10 11.83 11.38
CA ARG A 2 -9.78 13.11 10.69
C ARG A 2 -8.68 13.95 11.38
N ALA A 3 -8.69 14.05 12.71
CA ALA A 3 -7.68 14.78 13.47
C ALA A 3 -6.31 14.07 13.58
N MET A 4 -6.25 12.76 13.31
CA MET A 4 -4.98 12.02 13.35
C MET A 4 -4.12 12.25 12.10
N ILE A 5 -4.73 12.57 10.96
CA ILE A 5 -4.00 12.92 9.74
C ILE A 5 -3.04 14.11 9.96
N PRO A 6 -3.47 15.27 10.50
CA PRO A 6 -2.53 16.36 10.79
C PRO A 6 -1.53 16.00 11.90
N HIS A 7 -1.92 15.23 12.92
CA HIS A 7 -0.98 14.73 13.93
C HIS A 7 0.17 13.93 13.28
N HIS A 8 -0.18 12.98 12.41
CA HIS A 8 0.78 12.17 11.68
C HIS A 8 1.66 13.01 10.75
N SER A 9 1.05 13.98 10.06
CA SER A 9 1.76 14.88 9.15
C SER A 9 2.81 15.72 9.88
N ILE A 10 2.56 16.15 11.12
CA ILE A 10 3.54 16.86 11.94
C ILE A 10 4.74 15.95 12.27
N ALA A 11 4.49 14.68 12.61
CA ALA A 11 5.57 13.72 12.88
C ALA A 11 6.45 13.46 11.65
N VAL A 12 5.83 13.31 10.47
CA VAL A 12 6.53 13.19 9.18
C VAL A 12 7.41 14.42 8.94
N MET A 13 6.82 15.62 8.95
CA MET A 13 7.56 16.87 8.67
C MET A 13 8.72 17.09 9.65
N THR A 14 8.52 16.76 10.93
CA THR A 14 9.55 16.90 11.96
C THR A 14 10.70 15.94 11.71
N SER A 15 10.39 14.68 11.34
CA SER A 15 11.40 13.65 11.07
C SER A 15 12.20 13.94 9.79
N GLU A 16 11.56 14.46 8.74
CA GLU A 16 12.21 14.85 7.49
C GLU A 16 13.18 16.02 7.67
N ARG A 17 12.76 17.04 8.44
CA ARG A 17 13.55 18.27 8.64
C ARG A 17 14.65 18.12 9.70
N ALA A 18 14.63 17.03 10.47
CA ALA A 18 15.62 16.79 11.50
C ALA A 18 17.00 16.54 10.88
N GLN A 19 18.00 17.32 11.32
CA GLN A 19 19.41 17.15 10.93
C GLN A 19 20.06 15.97 11.68
N ILE A 20 19.55 14.76 11.45
CA ILE A 20 19.98 13.54 12.12
C ILE A 20 21.29 13.04 11.50
N ARG A 21 22.32 12.89 12.33
CA ARG A 21 23.65 12.36 11.95
C ARG A 21 23.86 10.90 12.33
N ASP A 22 23.29 10.45 13.46
CA ASP A 22 23.44 9.05 13.90
C ASP A 22 22.60 8.14 12.98
N PRO A 23 23.21 7.11 12.35
CA PRO A 23 22.51 6.26 11.40
C PRO A 23 21.39 5.42 12.01
N ARG A 24 21.46 5.09 13.31
CA ARG A 24 20.40 4.37 14.01
C ARG A 24 19.17 5.25 14.19
N VAL A 25 19.39 6.52 14.53
CA VAL A 25 18.31 7.51 14.67
C VAL A 25 17.71 7.85 13.30
N ARG A 26 18.53 7.90 12.24
CA ARG A 26 18.03 8.09 10.87
C ARG A 26 17.14 6.93 10.44
N LYS A 27 17.58 5.69 10.64
CA LYS A 27 16.78 4.49 10.38
C LYS A 27 15.42 4.56 11.09
N LEU A 28 15.41 4.91 12.38
CA LEU A 28 14.16 5.08 13.13
C LEU A 28 13.28 6.19 12.56
N ALA A 29 13.85 7.34 12.18
CA ALA A 29 13.11 8.44 11.57
C ALA A 29 12.47 8.03 10.24
N ASP A 30 13.20 7.28 9.40
CA ASP A 30 12.69 6.78 8.12
C ASP A 30 11.58 5.74 8.33
N GLU A 31 11.70 4.87 9.33
CA GLU A 31 10.64 3.94 9.76
C GLU A 31 9.39 4.68 10.24
N ILE A 32 9.55 5.74 11.03
CA ILE A 32 8.44 6.61 11.47
C ILE A 32 7.76 7.25 10.26
N ILE A 33 8.53 7.83 9.34
CA ILE A 33 7.99 8.48 8.13
C ILE A 33 7.18 7.46 7.31
N GLY A 34 7.74 6.28 7.05
CA GLY A 34 7.08 5.23 6.28
C GLY A 34 5.78 4.75 6.92
N ALA A 35 5.78 4.50 8.23
CA ALA A 35 4.59 4.07 8.97
C ALA A 35 3.49 5.14 8.95
N GLN A 36 3.85 6.40 9.26
CA GLN A 36 2.89 7.50 9.36
C GLN A 36 2.27 7.84 8.00
N ARG A 37 3.04 7.76 6.91
CA ARG A 37 2.50 7.94 5.54
C ARG A 37 1.53 6.82 5.15
N ARG A 38 1.85 5.57 5.50
CA ARG A 38 0.95 4.43 5.30
C ARG A 38 -0.38 4.63 6.04
N GLU A 39 -0.29 4.99 7.32
CA GLU A 39 -1.46 5.26 8.16
C GLU A 39 -2.26 6.45 7.63
N ILE A 40 -1.65 7.54 7.16
CA ILE A 40 -2.37 8.65 6.52
C ILE A 40 -3.18 8.17 5.31
N ALA A 41 -2.57 7.38 4.42
CA ALA A 41 -3.24 6.87 3.22
C ALA A 41 -4.41 5.93 3.57
N GLU A 42 -4.23 5.05 4.56
CA GLU A 42 -5.26 4.15 5.05
C GLU A 42 -6.39 4.89 5.77
N MET A 43 -6.06 5.85 6.64
CA MET A 43 -7.05 6.69 7.31
C MET A 43 -7.91 7.47 6.32
N ARG A 44 -7.32 8.01 5.25
CA ARG A 44 -8.09 8.71 4.20
C ARG A 44 -9.06 7.78 3.51
N TYR A 45 -8.62 6.57 3.16
CA TYR A 45 -9.48 5.53 2.60
C TYR A 45 -10.62 5.18 3.56
N LEU A 46 -10.32 4.78 4.80
CA LEU A 46 -11.32 4.37 5.78
C LEU A 46 -12.31 5.47 6.15
N ILE A 47 -11.85 6.73 6.25
CA ILE A 47 -12.76 7.88 6.48
C ILE A 47 -13.76 7.99 5.34
N ALA A 48 -13.32 7.86 4.08
CA ALA A 48 -14.20 7.95 2.94
C ALA A 48 -15.15 6.73 2.86
N ASP A 49 -14.61 5.52 2.99
CA ASP A 49 -15.35 4.26 2.93
C ASP A 49 -16.48 4.22 3.99
N VAL A 50 -16.14 4.54 5.25
CA VAL A 50 -17.13 4.60 6.33
C VAL A 50 -18.11 5.76 6.15
N SER A 51 -17.68 6.91 5.61
CA SER A 51 -18.59 8.05 5.34
C SER A 51 -19.59 7.72 4.23
N ALA A 52 -19.24 6.81 3.30
CA ALA A 52 -20.14 6.27 2.28
C ALA A 52 -21.10 5.19 2.82
N GLY A 53 -21.00 4.83 4.10
CA GLY A 53 -21.85 3.83 4.75
C GLY A 53 -21.29 2.42 4.73
N ASN A 54 -20.07 2.22 4.22
CA ASN A 54 -19.42 0.91 4.20
C ASN A 54 -18.81 0.63 5.59
N VAL A 55 -19.58 -0.04 6.45
CA VAL A 55 -19.14 -0.47 7.78
C VAL A 55 -19.10 -1.99 7.83
N VAL A 56 -18.05 -2.55 8.43
CA VAL A 56 -17.86 -4.00 8.59
C VAL A 56 -18.10 -4.41 10.04
N GLU A 57 -18.70 -5.59 10.25
CA GLU A 57 -18.89 -6.15 11.60
C GLU A 57 -17.65 -6.89 12.12
N ARG A 58 -16.79 -7.38 11.21
CA ARG A 58 -15.62 -8.20 11.55
C ARG A 58 -14.47 -7.87 10.61
N ILE A 59 -13.26 -7.97 11.15
CA ILE A 59 -12.01 -7.92 10.40
C ILE A 59 -11.33 -9.28 10.45
N TYR A 60 -10.31 -9.47 9.60
CA TYR A 60 -9.45 -10.64 9.70
C TYR A 60 -8.65 -10.59 11.01
N GLU A 61 -8.65 -11.70 11.75
CA GLU A 61 -7.84 -11.88 12.95
C GLU A 61 -6.91 -13.07 12.75
N ASP A 62 -5.63 -12.90 13.09
CA ASP A 62 -4.69 -14.01 13.10
C ASP A 62 -5.11 -15.06 14.14
N PRO A 63 -4.79 -16.36 13.90
CA PRO A 63 -5.01 -17.39 14.91
C PRO A 63 -4.30 -17.05 16.24
N PRO A 64 -4.85 -17.48 17.39
CA PRO A 64 -4.21 -17.25 18.69
C PRO A 64 -2.77 -17.76 18.74
N ALA A 65 -1.94 -17.07 19.52
CA ALA A 65 -0.55 -17.45 19.75
C ALA A 65 -0.44 -18.88 20.30
N LYS A 66 0.60 -19.60 19.87
CA LYS A 66 0.87 -20.99 20.28
C LYS A 66 2.26 -21.10 20.88
N VAL A 67 2.44 -22.03 21.81
CA VAL A 67 3.76 -22.40 22.34
C VAL A 67 4.57 -23.05 21.23
N GLY A 68 5.82 -22.62 21.05
CA GLY A 68 6.70 -23.11 20.00
C GLY A 68 8.15 -22.71 20.22
N THR A 69 8.96 -22.89 19.18
CA THR A 69 10.39 -22.59 19.13
C THR A 69 10.66 -21.27 18.39
N VAL A 70 11.91 -20.80 18.43
CA VAL A 70 12.35 -19.66 17.61
C VAL A 70 12.21 -19.97 16.11
N GLY A 71 12.42 -21.23 15.70
CA GLY A 71 12.23 -21.65 14.31
C GLY A 71 10.78 -21.48 13.86
N ASP A 72 9.82 -21.86 14.71
CA ASP A 72 8.40 -21.66 14.44
C ASP A 72 8.08 -20.17 14.28
N ALA A 73 8.62 -19.32 15.16
CA ALA A 73 8.43 -17.87 15.11
C ALA A 73 8.98 -17.24 13.82
N LEU A 74 10.16 -17.68 13.35
CA LEU A 74 10.78 -17.19 12.11
C LEU A 74 10.05 -17.67 10.84
N SER A 75 9.34 -18.80 10.92
CA SER A 75 8.54 -19.34 9.82
C SER A 75 7.07 -18.85 9.82
N ASN A 76 6.64 -18.19 10.90
CA ASN A 76 5.28 -17.70 11.03
C ASN A 76 5.08 -16.41 10.24
N THR A 77 3.89 -16.23 9.68
CA THR A 77 3.48 -14.99 9.01
C THR A 77 2.16 -14.54 9.62
N LEU A 78 2.15 -13.36 10.22
CA LEU A 78 0.94 -12.72 10.72
C LEU A 78 0.24 -12.03 9.55
N ILE A 79 -0.89 -12.59 9.11
CA ILE A 79 -1.62 -12.10 7.95
C ILE A 79 -2.24 -10.73 8.27
N SER A 80 -2.69 -10.50 9.51
CA SER A 80 -3.28 -9.22 9.89
C SER A 80 -2.33 -8.03 9.77
N THR A 81 -1.01 -8.28 9.73
CA THR A 81 0.02 -7.25 9.62
C THR A 81 0.58 -7.10 8.20
N LEU A 82 0.07 -7.86 7.24
CA LEU A 82 0.57 -7.84 5.87
C LEU A 82 0.07 -6.60 5.12
N ASP A 83 1.01 -5.91 4.50
CA ASP A 83 0.73 -4.75 3.65
C ASP A 83 1.63 -4.74 2.41
N PRO A 84 1.13 -4.28 1.25
CA PRO A 84 1.98 -3.95 0.12
C PRO A 84 3.07 -2.98 0.57
N SER A 85 4.32 -3.38 0.36
CA SER A 85 5.50 -2.62 0.75
C SER A 85 5.97 -1.74 -0.40
N PRO A 86 6.61 -0.59 -0.13
CA PRO A 86 7.26 0.18 -1.17
C PRO A 86 8.25 -0.68 -1.94
N MET A 87 8.20 -0.58 -3.26
CA MET A 87 8.97 -1.40 -4.20
C MET A 87 9.79 -0.49 -5.11
N LEU A 88 11.09 -0.73 -5.14
CA LEU A 88 12.01 0.02 -5.98
C LEU A 88 11.80 -0.31 -7.46
N ARG A 89 12.13 0.62 -8.35
CA ARG A 89 12.10 0.36 -9.80
C ARG A 89 12.95 -0.85 -10.20
N SER A 90 14.11 -1.02 -9.57
CA SER A 90 15.01 -2.16 -9.83
C SER A 90 14.41 -3.50 -9.39
N GLU A 91 13.54 -3.51 -8.38
CA GLU A 91 12.77 -4.70 -7.99
C GLU A 91 11.65 -4.96 -9.00
N ALA A 92 10.91 -3.91 -9.40
CA ALA A 92 9.88 -4.01 -10.43
C ALA A 92 10.44 -4.53 -11.77
N ASN A 93 11.67 -4.15 -12.15
CA ASN A 93 12.38 -4.62 -13.35
C ASN A 93 12.68 -6.14 -13.34
N GLN A 94 12.62 -6.81 -12.20
CA GLN A 94 12.82 -8.26 -12.13
C GLN A 94 11.56 -9.03 -12.55
N ILE A 95 10.40 -8.36 -12.57
CA ILE A 95 9.10 -8.98 -12.87
C ILE A 95 8.52 -8.41 -14.16
N LEU A 96 8.47 -7.09 -14.27
CA LEU A 96 7.85 -6.40 -15.40
C LEU A 96 8.87 -6.15 -16.50
N GLU A 97 8.44 -6.32 -17.74
CA GLU A 97 9.21 -5.92 -18.90
C GLU A 97 9.61 -4.44 -18.85
N THR A 98 10.66 -4.11 -19.59
CA THR A 98 11.11 -2.72 -19.74
C THR A 98 10.15 -1.94 -20.63
N GLY A 99 9.74 -0.76 -20.18
CA GLY A 99 8.84 0.12 -20.92
C GLY A 99 8.21 1.15 -19.98
N PRO A 100 7.31 2.01 -20.51
CA PRO A 100 6.55 2.94 -19.69
C PRO A 100 5.72 2.21 -18.65
N ARG A 101 5.66 2.76 -17.43
CA ARG A 101 4.93 2.17 -16.31
C ARG A 101 3.94 3.13 -15.69
N CYS A 102 2.92 2.54 -15.08
CA CYS A 102 2.07 3.21 -14.11
C CYS A 102 2.42 2.78 -12.69
N THR A 103 2.20 3.66 -11.73
CA THR A 103 2.56 3.44 -10.33
C THR A 103 1.47 3.94 -9.41
N PHE A 104 1.23 3.22 -8.32
CA PHE A 104 0.46 3.71 -7.19
C PHE A 104 1.38 4.05 -6.02
N ASN A 105 1.32 5.27 -5.53
CA ASN A 105 2.10 5.77 -4.41
C ASN A 105 1.18 6.19 -3.27
N ARG A 106 1.52 5.85 -2.03
CA ARG A 106 0.75 6.30 -0.85
C ARG A 106 0.93 7.80 -0.59
N SER A 107 2.11 8.34 -0.90
CA SER A 107 2.40 9.77 -0.98
C SER A 107 3.38 10.06 -2.12
N PRO A 108 3.46 11.31 -2.62
CA PRO A 108 4.32 11.65 -3.76
C PRO A 108 5.82 11.39 -3.50
N GLU A 109 6.25 11.38 -2.23
CA GLU A 109 7.64 11.22 -1.82
C GLU A 109 8.00 9.79 -1.41
N THR A 110 7.09 8.82 -1.59
CA THR A 110 7.34 7.40 -1.29
C THR A 110 7.53 6.59 -2.55
N ASP A 111 8.33 5.52 -2.49
CA ASP A 111 8.36 4.54 -3.56
C ASP A 111 6.97 3.89 -3.76
N PRO A 112 6.62 3.49 -4.99
CA PRO A 112 5.31 2.91 -5.27
C PRO A 112 5.11 1.57 -4.55
N ILE A 113 3.87 1.30 -4.15
CA ILE A 113 3.47 0.00 -3.59
C ILE A 113 2.87 -0.94 -4.65
N LEU A 114 2.55 -0.40 -5.82
CA LEU A 114 2.11 -1.13 -7.00
C LEU A 114 2.79 -0.51 -8.22
N TRP A 115 3.28 -1.37 -9.09
CA TRP A 115 3.74 -1.04 -10.43
C TRP A 115 2.87 -1.76 -11.43
N ALA A 116 2.56 -1.12 -12.56
CA ALA A 116 1.86 -1.73 -13.67
C ALA A 116 2.54 -1.35 -14.99
N ALA A 117 2.47 -2.24 -15.98
CA ALA A 117 2.77 -1.87 -17.35
C ALA A 117 1.76 -0.83 -17.83
N GLN A 118 2.17 0.14 -18.66
CA GLN A 118 1.29 1.21 -19.15
C GLN A 118 0.04 0.68 -19.88
N GLY A 119 0.15 -0.47 -20.55
CA GLY A 119 -0.98 -1.15 -21.18
C GLY A 119 -1.94 -1.86 -20.20
N GLY A 120 -1.71 -1.77 -18.89
CA GLY A 120 -2.54 -2.35 -17.85
C GLY A 120 -2.56 -3.89 -17.82
N ASN A 121 -1.74 -4.57 -18.64
CA ASN A 121 -1.76 -6.02 -18.85
C ASN A 121 -0.99 -6.82 -17.80
N ALA A 122 -0.07 -6.19 -17.08
CA ALA A 122 0.73 -6.81 -16.04
C ALA A 122 0.96 -5.83 -14.88
N GLY A 123 1.03 -6.38 -13.66
CA GLY A 123 1.31 -5.64 -12.44
C GLY A 123 2.39 -6.31 -11.60
N ALA A 124 2.97 -5.57 -10.67
CA ALA A 124 3.91 -6.09 -9.70
C ALA A 124 3.74 -5.39 -8.36
N MET A 125 3.82 -6.16 -7.28
CA MET A 125 3.82 -5.65 -5.91
C MET A 125 4.87 -6.36 -5.06
N LYS A 126 5.21 -5.77 -3.92
CA LYS A 126 6.06 -6.40 -2.91
C LYS A 126 5.25 -6.66 -1.65
N LEU A 127 5.27 -7.89 -1.15
CA LEU A 127 4.54 -8.30 0.05
C LEU A 127 5.46 -9.12 0.96
N ASN A 128 5.67 -8.67 2.19
CA ASN A 128 6.54 -9.34 3.17
C ASN A 128 7.93 -9.68 2.59
N GLY A 129 8.53 -8.75 1.84
CA GLY A 129 9.83 -8.95 1.19
C GLY A 129 9.82 -9.81 -0.07
N VAL A 130 8.68 -10.38 -0.47
CA VAL A 130 8.52 -11.19 -1.69
C VAL A 130 7.97 -10.33 -2.81
N LEU A 131 8.60 -10.39 -3.98
CA LEU A 131 8.11 -9.71 -5.19
C LEU A 131 7.10 -10.63 -5.89
N LEU A 132 5.92 -10.09 -6.21
CA LEU A 132 4.79 -10.82 -6.76
C LEU A 132 4.40 -10.25 -8.12
N SER A 133 4.37 -11.11 -9.14
CA SER A 133 3.78 -10.81 -10.44
C SER A 133 2.26 -10.88 -10.35
N LEU A 134 1.59 -9.91 -10.96
CA LEU A 134 0.14 -9.84 -11.02
C LEU A 134 -0.30 -9.80 -12.48
N GLU A 135 -1.36 -10.54 -12.80
CA GLU A 135 -2.00 -10.54 -14.10
C GLU A 135 -3.18 -9.56 -14.09
N ALA A 136 -3.37 -8.86 -15.21
CA ALA A 136 -4.56 -8.05 -15.39
C ALA A 136 -5.81 -8.91 -15.41
N SER A 137 -6.81 -8.49 -14.65
CA SER A 137 -8.11 -9.15 -14.58
C SER A 137 -9.25 -8.33 -15.18
N GLY A 138 -8.92 -7.19 -15.79
CA GLY A 138 -9.84 -6.27 -16.46
C GLY A 138 -9.86 -4.87 -15.84
N GLU A 139 -10.78 -4.06 -16.33
CA GLU A 139 -11.11 -2.76 -15.75
C GLU A 139 -12.13 -2.92 -14.62
N THR A 140 -12.11 -2.00 -13.66
CA THR A 140 -13.16 -1.90 -12.65
C THR A 140 -14.34 -1.10 -13.19
N ASP A 141 -15.51 -1.24 -12.58
CA ASP A 141 -16.71 -0.47 -12.94
C ASP A 141 -16.49 1.06 -12.85
N SER A 142 -15.48 1.49 -12.10
CA SER A 142 -15.08 2.89 -11.89
C SER A 142 -14.06 3.40 -12.91
N GLY A 143 -13.77 2.64 -13.97
CA GLY A 143 -12.73 2.97 -14.96
C GLY A 143 -11.31 2.79 -14.41
N GLY A 144 -11.16 1.98 -13.36
CA GLY A 144 -9.89 1.64 -12.74
C GLY A 144 -9.31 0.32 -13.29
N PHE A 145 -8.25 -0.16 -12.64
CA PHE A 145 -7.53 -1.38 -13.01
C PHE A 145 -7.65 -2.45 -11.92
N ALA A 146 -7.81 -3.71 -12.33
CA ALA A 146 -7.81 -4.83 -11.40
C ALA A 146 -6.70 -5.83 -11.75
N PHE A 147 -5.86 -6.15 -10.77
CA PHE A 147 -4.74 -7.08 -10.88
C PHE A 147 -4.92 -8.26 -9.92
N LYS A 148 -4.50 -9.46 -10.32
CA LYS A 148 -4.64 -10.68 -9.50
C LYS A 148 -3.40 -11.55 -9.56
N ALA A 149 -3.19 -12.29 -8.48
CA ALA A 149 -2.36 -13.48 -8.46
C ALA A 149 -3.05 -14.54 -7.59
N ARG A 150 -2.51 -15.75 -7.56
CA ARG A 150 -3.09 -16.82 -6.73
C ARG A 150 -3.16 -16.37 -5.26
N GLY A 151 -4.37 -16.29 -4.71
CA GLY A 151 -4.58 -15.93 -3.29
C GLY A 151 -4.70 -14.44 -3.01
N THR A 152 -4.63 -13.57 -4.02
CA THR A 152 -4.61 -12.12 -3.82
C THR A 152 -5.15 -11.32 -5.00
N SER A 153 -5.73 -10.15 -4.71
CA SER A 153 -6.13 -9.17 -5.70
C SER A 153 -5.76 -7.76 -5.27
N ILE A 154 -5.53 -6.90 -6.26
CA ILE A 154 -5.41 -5.45 -6.09
C ILE A 154 -6.34 -4.76 -7.07
N THR A 155 -7.05 -3.73 -6.61
CA THR A 155 -7.77 -2.79 -7.49
C THR A 155 -7.21 -1.40 -7.31
N VAL A 156 -7.15 -0.61 -8.38
CA VAL A 156 -6.86 0.81 -8.35
C VAL A 156 -7.98 1.55 -9.06
N ASN A 157 -8.67 2.46 -8.36
CA ASN A 157 -9.76 3.26 -8.93
C ASN A 157 -9.40 4.75 -8.88
N PRO A 158 -9.66 5.52 -9.94
CA PRO A 158 -9.57 6.97 -9.87
C PRO A 158 -10.65 7.52 -8.93
N LEU A 159 -10.33 8.59 -8.19
CA LEU A 159 -11.27 9.30 -7.32
C LEU A 159 -12.20 10.25 -8.09
N ASN A 160 -11.88 10.54 -9.36
CA ASN A 160 -12.66 11.42 -10.23
C ASN A 160 -12.95 12.77 -9.55
N ASP A 161 -14.22 13.12 -9.33
CA ASP A 161 -14.64 14.39 -8.71
C ASP A 161 -14.21 14.53 -7.23
N GLU A 162 -13.84 13.43 -6.57
CA GLU A 162 -13.29 13.44 -5.20
C GLU A 162 -11.77 13.67 -5.15
N ALA A 163 -11.09 13.72 -6.31
CA ALA A 163 -9.65 13.94 -6.36
C ALA A 163 -9.29 15.35 -5.87
N ASP A 164 -8.22 15.43 -5.08
CA ASP A 164 -7.62 16.69 -4.67
C ASP A 164 -6.09 16.58 -4.67
N TRP A 165 -5.41 17.62 -4.20
CA TRP A 165 -3.95 17.63 -4.11
C TRP A 165 -3.36 16.56 -3.18
N ARG A 166 -4.19 15.92 -2.35
CA ARG A 166 -3.76 14.90 -1.37
C ARG A 166 -3.89 13.48 -1.88
N SER A 167 -4.74 13.23 -2.86
CA SER A 167 -4.92 11.93 -3.52
C SER A 167 -5.82 12.06 -4.75
N ASP A 168 -5.51 11.29 -5.78
CA ASP A 168 -6.31 11.18 -7.02
C ASP A 168 -6.82 9.75 -7.30
N ALA A 169 -6.40 8.77 -6.52
CA ALA A 169 -6.78 7.38 -6.66
C ALA A 169 -6.91 6.67 -5.31
N GLU A 170 -7.67 5.58 -5.32
CA GLU A 170 -7.70 4.60 -4.25
C GLU A 170 -7.12 3.26 -4.72
N LEU A 171 -6.42 2.57 -3.84
CA LEU A 171 -5.95 1.21 -4.03
C LEU A 171 -6.53 0.33 -2.93
N VAL A 172 -7.08 -0.81 -3.30
CA VAL A 172 -7.53 -1.84 -2.36
C VAL A 172 -6.76 -3.12 -2.62
N PHE A 173 -6.08 -3.61 -1.59
CA PHE A 173 -5.40 -4.90 -1.56
C PHE A 173 -6.24 -5.91 -0.78
N SER A 174 -6.32 -7.14 -1.27
CA SER A 174 -7.03 -8.23 -0.59
C SER A 174 -6.29 -9.55 -0.71
N LEU A 175 -6.45 -10.39 0.30
CA LEU A 175 -6.06 -11.80 0.31
C LEU A 175 -7.32 -12.67 0.39
N ASP A 176 -7.33 -13.80 -0.31
CA ASP A 176 -8.46 -14.76 -0.27
C ASP A 176 -8.71 -15.30 1.15
N LYS A 177 -7.70 -15.19 2.02
CA LYS A 177 -7.80 -15.54 3.45
C LYS A 177 -8.64 -14.56 4.27
N GLY A 178 -9.06 -13.43 3.70
CA GLY A 178 -10.00 -12.48 4.31
C GLY A 178 -9.42 -11.12 4.70
N LEU A 179 -8.10 -10.93 4.59
CA LEU A 179 -7.50 -9.60 4.79
C LEU A 179 -7.89 -8.66 3.64
N LYS A 180 -8.33 -7.45 4.00
CA LYS A 180 -8.59 -6.36 3.06
C LYS A 180 -8.07 -5.06 3.65
N VAL A 181 -7.23 -4.35 2.91
CA VAL A 181 -6.67 -3.04 3.32
C VAL A 181 -6.77 -2.09 2.12
N GLY A 182 -7.15 -0.84 2.37
CA GLY A 182 -7.29 0.17 1.33
C GLY A 182 -6.53 1.44 1.64
N TYR A 183 -6.20 2.19 0.59
CA TYR A 183 -5.37 3.38 0.62
C TYR A 183 -5.91 4.43 -0.35
N ARG A 184 -5.92 5.71 0.06
CA ARG A 184 -6.03 6.83 -0.89
C ARG A 184 -4.65 7.43 -1.11
N GLY A 185 -4.26 7.57 -2.37
CA GLY A 185 -2.92 7.94 -2.81
C GLY A 185 -2.93 8.48 -4.23
N PHE A 186 -1.85 8.21 -4.96
CA PHE A 186 -1.59 8.81 -6.28
C PHE A 186 -1.38 7.72 -7.32
N TRP A 187 -2.13 7.78 -8.41
CA TRP A 187 -1.94 6.94 -9.60
C TRP A 187 -1.41 7.77 -10.76
N SER A 188 -0.24 7.41 -11.29
CA SER A 188 0.36 8.11 -12.42
C SER A 188 1.00 7.14 -13.40
N CYS A 189 1.00 7.50 -14.68
CA CYS A 189 1.64 6.74 -15.75
C CYS A 189 2.72 7.60 -16.42
N GLU A 190 3.85 6.98 -16.72
CA GLU A 190 4.90 7.58 -17.55
C GLU A 190 4.34 7.88 -18.95
N THR A 191 4.77 9.01 -19.49
CA THR A 191 4.45 9.47 -20.85
C THR A 191 5.49 9.00 -21.85
#